data_AF-A0A9P7RYV4-F1
#
_entry.id   AF-A0A9P7RYV4-F1
#
_cell.length_a   1.000
_cell.length_b   1.000
_cell.length_c   1.000
_cell.angle_alpha   90.00
_cell.angle_beta   90.00
_cell.angle_gamma   90.00
#
_symmetry.space_group_name_H-M   'P 1'
#
loop_
_entity.id
_entity.type
_entity.pdbx_description
1 polymer ?
#
loop_
_entity_poly.entity_id
_entity_poly.type
_entity_poly.pdbx_seq_one_letter_code
_entity_poly.pdbx_strand_id
1 'polypeptide(L)'
;MKGNTSWMSDLDFVLSRSPGPAGPPLRLPSIDDLTEGVIKQLIKTLSSNICKSLQQDVDTFSRLSLIRNRLEPVDPKKVEDVPTFHILYLRHYLTRIPNYKHRISLMRLLLGACVPCIFKASPARTPKPSDDWSSYCCRACDAHYETPEHVMLACPADLELLAIREQFMASLPSRQRYNVPVQDNEAFQVLKNCIYSWDLVVATARFVHQAMVLWQRKVLEGFRCFDSAEEDLNSDGDSEFNVSASGSDFGDEEFGNDESITAILH
;
A
#
# COMPACT_ATOMS: atom_id res chain seq x y z
N MET A 1 -27.94 -21.29 -20.53
CA MET A 1 -28.85 -20.65 -19.56
C MET A 1 -29.55 -19.50 -20.27
N LYS A 2 -30.87 -19.58 -20.44
CA LYS A 2 -31.67 -18.52 -21.08
C LYS A 2 -32.01 -17.50 -19.99
N GLY A 3 -31.29 -16.39 -19.94
CA GLY A 3 -31.72 -15.23 -19.15
C GLY A 3 -33.02 -14.72 -19.73
N ASN A 4 -34.04 -14.56 -18.89
CA ASN A 4 -35.15 -13.69 -19.28
C ASN A 4 -34.58 -12.27 -19.29
N THR A 5 -34.79 -11.54 -20.39
CA THR A 5 -34.26 -10.19 -20.59
C THR A 5 -35.06 -9.18 -19.79
N SER A 6 -34.95 -9.20 -18.47
CA SER A 6 -35.50 -8.13 -17.63
C SER A 6 -34.45 -7.67 -16.63
N TRP A 7 -34.35 -6.35 -16.48
CA TRP A 7 -33.47 -5.71 -15.50
C TRP A 7 -33.73 -6.21 -14.07
N MET A 8 -34.97 -6.64 -13.77
CA MET A 8 -35.32 -7.24 -12.47
C MET A 8 -34.62 -8.59 -12.26
N SER A 9 -34.58 -9.45 -13.28
CA SER A 9 -33.88 -10.74 -13.17
C SER A 9 -32.36 -10.56 -13.07
N ASP A 10 -31.80 -9.55 -13.74
CA ASP A 10 -30.39 -9.19 -13.59
C ASP A 10 -30.09 -8.70 -12.18
N LEU A 11 -30.96 -7.87 -11.59
CA LEU A 11 -30.82 -7.43 -10.20
C LEU A 11 -30.93 -8.58 -9.20
N ASP A 12 -31.91 -9.48 -9.34
CA ASP A 12 -32.03 -10.66 -8.47
C ASP A 12 -30.79 -11.56 -8.60
N PHE A 13 -30.30 -11.74 -9.83
CA PHE A 13 -29.07 -12.48 -10.07
C PHE A 13 -27.87 -11.84 -9.37
N VAL A 14 -27.67 -10.53 -9.50
CA VAL A 14 -26.58 -9.80 -8.83
C VAL A 14 -26.70 -9.88 -7.31
N LEU A 15 -27.91 -9.69 -6.75
CA LEU A 15 -28.14 -9.83 -5.31
C LEU A 15 -27.82 -11.24 -4.81
N SER A 16 -28.19 -12.26 -5.58
CA SER A 16 -27.94 -13.66 -5.20
C SER A 16 -26.46 -14.05 -5.20
N ARG A 17 -25.62 -13.28 -5.89
CA ARG A 17 -24.16 -13.46 -5.95
C ARG A 17 -23.40 -12.42 -5.13
N SER A 18 -24.11 -11.51 -4.47
CA SER A 18 -23.47 -10.50 -3.64
C SER A 18 -22.70 -11.15 -2.50
N PRO A 19 -21.51 -10.64 -2.15
CA PRO A 19 -20.74 -11.17 -1.05
C PRO A 19 -21.48 -10.95 0.26
N GLY A 20 -21.55 -12.00 1.09
CA GLY A 20 -22.23 -11.96 2.38
C GLY A 20 -21.81 -13.10 3.28
N PRO A 21 -22.09 -13.02 4.59
CA PRO A 21 -21.89 -14.12 5.51
C PRO A 21 -22.62 -15.37 5.02
N ALA A 22 -22.24 -16.56 5.49
CA ALA A 22 -22.72 -17.90 5.07
C ALA A 22 -24.23 -18.18 5.27
N GLY A 23 -25.07 -17.15 5.28
CA GLY A 23 -26.53 -17.21 5.27
C GLY A 23 -27.11 -17.30 3.86
N PRO A 24 -28.46 -17.22 3.77
CA PRO A 24 -29.15 -17.32 2.49
C PRO A 24 -28.82 -16.15 1.56
N PRO A 25 -28.77 -16.40 0.23
CA PRO A 25 -28.53 -15.35 -0.75
C PRO A 25 -29.62 -14.28 -0.68
N LEU A 26 -29.23 -13.02 -0.84
CA LEU A 26 -30.20 -11.94 -0.97
C LEU A 26 -30.99 -12.13 -2.27
N ARG A 27 -32.31 -11.95 -2.17
CA ARG A 27 -33.25 -12.05 -3.29
C ARG A 27 -34.12 -10.81 -3.34
N LEU A 28 -34.58 -10.47 -4.54
CA LEU A 28 -35.62 -9.47 -4.70
C LEU A 28 -36.92 -9.98 -4.06
N PRO A 29 -37.65 -9.12 -3.33
CA PRO A 29 -39.02 -9.40 -2.91
C PRO A 29 -39.94 -9.64 -4.11
N SER A 30 -41.08 -10.30 -3.87
CA SER A 30 -42.16 -10.34 -4.87
C SER A 30 -42.62 -8.91 -5.21
N ILE A 31 -43.14 -8.70 -6.42
CA ILE A 31 -43.67 -7.41 -6.87
C ILE A 31 -44.76 -6.91 -5.93
N ASP A 32 -45.58 -7.81 -5.41
CA ASP A 32 -46.69 -7.49 -4.50
C ASP A 32 -46.20 -7.00 -3.12
N ASP A 33 -44.98 -7.40 -2.72
CA ASP A 33 -44.36 -7.04 -1.44
C ASP A 33 -43.39 -5.85 -1.57
N LEU A 34 -43.28 -5.26 -2.76
CA LEU A 34 -42.27 -4.27 -3.11
C LEU A 34 -42.66 -2.88 -2.59
N THR A 35 -42.49 -2.68 -1.28
CA THR A 35 -42.70 -1.39 -0.62
C THR A 35 -41.40 -0.61 -0.45
N GLU A 36 -41.49 0.71 -0.32
CA GLU A 36 -40.32 1.57 -0.06
C GLU A 36 -39.53 1.12 1.18
N GLY A 37 -40.24 0.69 2.24
CA GLY A 37 -39.62 0.18 3.46
C GLY A 37 -38.82 -1.10 3.23
N VAL A 38 -39.34 -2.03 2.44
CA VAL A 38 -38.66 -3.27 2.08
C VAL A 38 -37.41 -2.98 1.24
N ILE A 39 -37.49 -2.06 0.27
CA ILE A 39 -36.34 -1.64 -0.54
C ILE A 39 -35.25 -1.01 0.33
N LYS A 40 -35.62 -0.10 1.24
CA LYS A 40 -34.68 0.51 2.19
C LYS A 40 -33.99 -0.53 3.08
N GLN A 41 -34.74 -1.52 3.56
CA GLN A 41 -34.20 -2.61 4.36
C GLN A 41 -33.26 -3.51 3.55
N LEU A 42 -33.58 -3.78 2.27
CA LEU A 42 -32.72 -4.54 1.37
C LEU A 42 -31.40 -3.81 1.11
N ILE A 43 -31.44 -2.52 0.80
CA ILE A 43 -30.26 -1.68 0.63
C ILE A 43 -29.38 -1.70 1.89
N LYS A 44 -30.00 -1.51 3.07
CA LYS A 44 -29.28 -1.56 4.35
C LYS A 44 -28.61 -2.92 4.59
N THR A 45 -29.31 -4.00 4.28
CA THR A 45 -28.80 -5.37 4.43
C THR A 45 -27.63 -5.63 3.47
N LEU A 46 -27.77 -5.24 2.21
CA LEU A 46 -26.72 -5.35 1.19
C LEU A 46 -25.47 -4.58 1.61
N SER A 47 -25.61 -3.31 2.01
CA SER A 47 -24.49 -2.48 2.47
C SER A 47 -23.80 -3.09 3.69
N SER A 48 -24.57 -3.64 4.65
CA SER A 48 -23.99 -4.33 5.81
C SER A 48 -23.20 -5.58 5.42
N ASN A 49 -23.72 -6.38 4.48
CA ASN A 49 -23.06 -7.59 4.00
C ASN A 49 -21.77 -7.29 3.26
N ILE A 50 -21.77 -6.27 2.38
CA ILE A 50 -20.58 -5.80 1.67
C ILE A 50 -19.52 -5.33 2.67
N CYS A 51 -19.88 -4.50 3.65
CA CYS A 51 -18.95 -4.03 4.67
C CYS A 51 -18.34 -5.18 5.49
N LYS A 52 -19.15 -6.18 5.86
CA LYS A 52 -18.66 -7.37 6.59
C LYS A 52 -17.72 -8.21 5.74
N SER A 53 -18.05 -8.44 4.46
CA SER A 53 -17.17 -9.17 3.55
C SER A 53 -15.84 -8.45 3.36
N LEU A 54 -15.87 -7.14 3.11
CA LEU A 54 -14.66 -6.34 2.95
C LEU A 54 -13.80 -6.34 4.22
N GLN A 55 -14.42 -6.24 5.41
CA GLN A 55 -13.70 -6.36 6.68
C GLN A 55 -13.02 -7.74 6.80
N GLN A 56 -13.73 -8.81 6.47
CA GLN A 56 -13.18 -10.16 6.47
C GLN A 56 -12.01 -10.30 5.49
N ASP A 57 -12.10 -9.72 4.29
CA ASP A 57 -11.00 -9.73 3.32
C ASP A 57 -9.77 -8.99 3.86
N VAL A 58 -9.97 -7.83 4.49
CA VAL A 58 -8.89 -7.06 5.14
C VAL A 58 -8.23 -7.86 6.26
N ASP A 59 -9.02 -8.52 7.10
CA ASP A 59 -8.53 -9.26 8.27
C ASP A 59 -7.84 -10.56 7.89
N THR A 60 -8.26 -11.21 6.80
CA THR A 60 -7.71 -12.49 6.36
C THR A 60 -6.51 -12.31 5.44
N PHE A 61 -6.52 -11.33 4.53
CA PHE A 61 -5.48 -11.22 3.51
C PHE A 61 -4.20 -10.59 4.06
N SER A 62 -3.13 -11.38 4.17
CA SER A 62 -1.87 -11.01 4.85
C SER A 62 -1.23 -9.72 4.33
N ARG A 63 -1.40 -9.46 3.03
CA ARG A 63 -0.87 -8.27 2.34
C ARG A 63 -1.51 -6.96 2.80
N LEU A 64 -2.69 -7.03 3.42
CA LEU A 64 -3.45 -5.88 3.93
C LEU A 64 -3.19 -5.61 5.41
N SER A 65 -2.17 -6.24 6.01
CA SER A 65 -1.81 -6.05 7.42
C SER A 65 -1.63 -4.58 7.80
N LEU A 66 -1.10 -3.76 6.90
CA LEU A 66 -0.95 -2.31 7.07
C LEU A 66 -2.26 -1.52 7.09
N ILE A 67 -3.41 -2.08 6.73
CA ILE A 67 -4.73 -1.43 6.84
C ILE A 67 -5.67 -2.10 7.86
N ARG A 68 -5.27 -3.23 8.45
CA ARG A 68 -6.04 -3.90 9.51
C ARG A 68 -6.15 -3.05 10.76
N ASN A 69 -7.30 -3.11 11.43
CA ASN A 69 -7.56 -2.37 12.67
C ASN A 69 -7.13 -0.90 12.55
N ARG A 70 -7.47 -0.28 11.42
CA ARG A 70 -7.14 1.11 11.15
C ARG A 70 -8.16 2.03 11.80
N LEU A 71 -7.67 2.89 12.68
CA LEU A 71 -8.39 4.02 13.24
C LEU A 71 -8.18 5.24 12.33
N GLU A 72 -9.26 5.86 11.85
CA GLU A 72 -9.09 7.06 11.02
C GLU A 72 -8.53 8.22 11.86
N PRO A 73 -7.51 8.92 11.36
CA PRO A 73 -7.05 10.12 12.01
C PRO A 73 -8.11 11.21 11.89
N VAL A 74 -8.31 11.93 13.00
CA VAL A 74 -9.19 13.08 13.06
C VAL A 74 -8.47 14.28 12.44
N ASP A 75 -9.19 15.03 11.60
CA ASP A 75 -8.71 16.33 11.14
C ASP A 75 -8.62 17.26 12.37
N PRO A 76 -7.44 17.79 12.73
CA PRO A 76 -7.30 18.71 13.86
C PRO A 76 -8.18 19.97 13.73
N LYS A 77 -8.70 20.28 12.53
CA LYS A 77 -9.67 21.36 12.33
C LYS A 77 -11.10 20.99 12.76
N LYS A 78 -11.41 19.70 12.89
CA LYS A 78 -12.71 19.15 13.30
C LYS A 78 -12.61 18.60 14.72
N VAL A 79 -12.66 19.50 15.70
CA VAL A 79 -12.42 19.22 17.12
C VAL A 79 -13.41 18.21 17.71
N GLU A 80 -14.59 18.05 17.12
CA GLU A 80 -15.66 17.17 17.62
C GLU A 80 -15.58 15.72 17.13
N ASP A 81 -14.74 15.43 16.14
CA ASP A 81 -14.66 14.08 15.56
C ASP A 81 -13.87 13.16 16.50
N VAL A 82 -14.48 12.02 16.86
CA VAL A 82 -13.80 10.95 17.60
C VAL A 82 -13.14 10.01 16.59
N PRO A 83 -11.92 9.51 16.83
CA PRO A 83 -11.31 8.51 15.97
C PRO A 83 -12.18 7.25 15.88
N THR A 84 -12.53 6.84 14.66
CA THR A 84 -13.47 5.73 14.40
C THR A 84 -12.93 4.74 13.38
N PHE A 85 -13.43 3.51 13.45
CA PHE A 85 -13.17 2.48 12.46
C PHE A 85 -14.21 2.56 11.35
N HIS A 86 -13.74 2.81 10.13
CA HIS A 86 -14.59 2.78 8.94
C HIS A 86 -14.01 1.85 7.87
N ILE A 87 -14.84 0.99 7.30
CA ILE A 87 -14.47 0.13 6.17
C ILE A 87 -14.50 0.92 4.87
N LEU A 88 -15.61 1.59 4.59
CA LEU A 88 -15.79 2.47 3.44
C LEU A 88 -15.61 3.92 3.90
N TYR A 89 -14.46 4.51 3.58
CA TYR A 89 -14.14 5.88 3.96
C TYR A 89 -13.15 6.52 2.99
N LEU A 90 -13.32 7.82 2.72
CA LEU A 90 -12.34 8.60 1.98
C LEU A 90 -11.13 8.87 2.89
N ARG A 91 -10.10 8.05 2.74
CA ARG A 91 -8.93 8.06 3.64
C ARG A 91 -8.15 9.36 3.51
N HIS A 92 -7.60 9.84 4.63
CA HIS A 92 -6.86 11.11 4.71
C HIS A 92 -5.69 11.20 3.72
N TYR A 93 -4.97 10.12 3.47
CA TYR A 93 -3.85 10.11 2.53
C TYR A 93 -4.26 10.39 1.08
N LEU A 94 -5.53 10.17 0.71
CA LEU A 94 -6.01 10.46 -0.63
C LEU A 94 -6.18 11.96 -0.87
N THR A 95 -6.53 12.71 0.18
CA THR A 95 -6.76 14.16 0.12
C THR A 95 -5.53 14.96 0.54
N ARG A 96 -4.75 14.45 1.49
CA ARG A 96 -3.60 15.16 2.08
C ARG A 96 -2.34 15.11 1.26
N ILE A 97 -2.14 14.08 0.44
CA ILE A 97 -0.93 13.92 -0.37
C ILE A 97 -1.15 14.59 -1.73
N PRO A 98 -0.57 15.78 -1.99
CA PRO A 98 -0.79 16.48 -3.24
C PRO A 98 -0.14 15.75 -4.43
N ASN A 99 1.06 15.21 -4.23
CA ASN A 99 1.80 14.54 -5.28
C ASN A 99 1.19 13.16 -5.61
N TYR A 100 0.76 12.99 -6.86
CA TYR A 100 0.15 11.76 -7.35
C TYR A 100 1.07 10.53 -7.23
N LYS A 101 2.35 10.64 -7.59
CA LYS A 101 3.30 9.50 -7.54
C LYS A 101 3.52 9.01 -6.11
N HIS A 102 3.59 9.92 -5.14
CA HIS A 102 3.70 9.59 -3.73
C HIS A 102 2.44 8.87 -3.23
N ARG A 103 1.26 9.39 -3.60
CA ARG A 103 -0.04 8.81 -3.24
C ARG A 103 -0.19 7.39 -3.80
N ILE A 104 0.16 7.17 -5.07
CA ILE A 104 0.12 5.83 -5.69
C ILE A 104 1.09 4.87 -5.01
N SER A 105 2.31 5.30 -4.70
CA SER A 105 3.30 4.45 -4.03
C SER A 105 2.81 3.99 -2.65
N LEU A 106 2.26 4.93 -1.87
CA LEU A 106 1.66 4.62 -0.57
C LEU A 106 0.44 3.70 -0.71
N MET A 107 -0.43 3.92 -1.70
CA MET A 107 -1.56 3.02 -1.96
C MET A 107 -1.12 1.62 -2.34
N ARG A 108 -0.10 1.48 -3.20
CA ARG A 108 0.46 0.17 -3.57
C ARG A 108 1.02 -0.55 -2.35
N LEU A 109 1.70 0.17 -1.46
CA LEU A 109 2.19 -0.37 -0.20
C LEU A 109 1.03 -0.86 0.69
N LEU A 110 0.02 -0.01 0.93
CA LEU A 110 -1.13 -0.32 1.79
C LEU A 110 -1.98 -1.49 1.28
N LEU A 111 -2.11 -1.62 -0.04
CA LEU A 111 -2.85 -2.70 -0.69
C LEU A 111 -1.97 -3.94 -0.95
N GLY A 112 -0.70 -3.89 -0.55
CA GLY A 112 0.29 -4.96 -0.75
C GLY A 112 0.54 -5.32 -2.21
N ALA A 113 0.31 -4.40 -3.14
CA ALA A 113 0.59 -4.55 -4.57
C ALA A 113 2.10 -4.58 -4.88
N CYS A 114 2.95 -4.23 -3.89
CA CYS A 114 4.40 -4.28 -4.00
C CYS A 114 4.98 -5.70 -3.82
N VAL A 115 4.15 -6.69 -3.46
CA VAL A 115 4.58 -8.06 -3.14
C VAL A 115 4.04 -9.02 -4.21
N PRO A 116 4.88 -9.91 -4.80
CA PRO A 116 6.30 -10.13 -4.53
C PRO A 116 7.26 -9.28 -5.38
N CYS A 117 6.74 -8.40 -6.25
CA CYS A 117 7.53 -7.78 -7.32
C CYS A 117 8.65 -6.85 -6.82
N ILE A 118 8.43 -6.16 -5.69
CA ILE A 118 9.40 -5.25 -5.07
C ILE A 118 9.94 -5.87 -3.78
N PHE A 119 9.06 -6.40 -2.93
CA PHE A 119 9.42 -7.04 -1.67
C PHE A 119 9.10 -8.53 -1.71
N LYS A 120 10.01 -9.39 -1.23
CA LYS A 120 9.76 -10.84 -1.19
C LYS A 120 8.65 -11.23 -0.20
N ALA A 121 8.46 -10.47 0.87
CA ALA A 121 7.51 -10.78 1.94
C ALA A 121 6.42 -9.72 2.14
N SER A 122 5.23 -10.17 2.54
CA SER A 122 4.13 -9.30 2.99
C SER A 122 4.51 -8.54 4.26
N PRO A 123 3.93 -7.34 4.51
CA PRO A 123 4.12 -6.66 5.78
C PRO A 123 3.58 -7.49 6.95
N ALA A 124 4.24 -7.37 8.12
CA ALA A 124 3.99 -8.17 9.32
C ALA A 124 4.05 -9.70 9.07
N ARG A 125 4.84 -10.15 8.09
CA ARG A 125 5.04 -11.59 7.86
C ARG A 125 5.68 -12.21 9.11
N THR A 126 5.08 -13.31 9.56
CA THR A 126 5.68 -14.19 10.57
C THR A 126 6.26 -15.43 9.90
N PRO A 127 7.36 -16.01 10.45
CA PRO A 127 7.89 -17.27 9.96
C PRO A 127 6.86 -18.39 10.05
N LYS A 128 6.75 -19.21 9.00
CA LYS A 128 6.01 -20.46 9.05
C LYS A 128 6.95 -21.66 8.97
N PRO A 129 6.63 -22.80 9.60
CA PRO A 129 7.48 -24.00 9.56
C PRO A 129 7.78 -24.54 8.15
N SER A 130 6.91 -24.25 7.18
CA SER A 130 7.04 -24.69 5.79
C SER A 130 7.80 -23.70 4.90
N ASP A 131 8.23 -22.56 5.44
CA ASP A 131 8.86 -21.51 4.63
C ASP A 131 10.30 -21.89 4.29
N ASP A 132 10.65 -21.79 3.00
CA ASP A 132 12.06 -21.68 2.60
C ASP A 132 12.55 -20.27 2.94
N TRP A 133 13.22 -20.15 4.09
CA TRP A 133 13.75 -18.88 4.63
C TRP A 133 14.52 -18.07 3.58
N SER A 134 15.39 -18.74 2.81
CA SER A 134 16.26 -18.10 1.82
C SER A 134 15.48 -17.35 0.72
N SER A 135 14.32 -17.89 0.35
CA SER A 135 13.45 -17.30 -0.67
C SER A 135 12.83 -15.96 -0.23
N TYR A 136 12.78 -15.69 1.07
CA TYR A 136 12.19 -14.49 1.66
C TYR A 136 13.21 -13.56 2.33
N CYS A 137 14.48 -13.94 2.45
CA CYS A 137 15.52 -13.09 3.02
C CYS A 137 15.68 -11.77 2.27
N CYS A 138 15.90 -10.70 3.05
CA CYS A 138 16.27 -9.38 2.57
C CYS A 138 17.51 -9.45 1.69
N ARG A 139 17.39 -9.02 0.43
CA ARG A 139 18.50 -9.02 -0.53
C ARG A 139 19.71 -8.19 -0.10
N ALA A 140 19.55 -7.26 0.86
CA ALA A 140 20.64 -6.43 1.35
C ALA A 140 21.37 -7.04 2.55
N CYS A 141 20.65 -7.56 3.56
CA CYS A 141 21.27 -8.02 4.81
C CYS A 141 21.31 -9.53 5.00
N ASP A 142 20.55 -10.28 4.19
CA ASP A 142 20.35 -11.74 4.26
C ASP A 142 19.93 -12.32 5.63
N ALA A 143 19.62 -11.44 6.61
CA ALA A 143 19.41 -11.83 8.01
C ALA A 143 17.94 -11.76 8.46
N HIS A 144 17.09 -11.03 7.74
CA HIS A 144 15.68 -10.82 8.10
C HIS A 144 14.79 -10.99 6.87
N TYR A 145 13.48 -11.17 7.07
CA TYR A 145 12.54 -11.18 5.97
C TYR A 145 12.53 -9.85 5.22
N GLU A 146 12.47 -9.90 3.90
CA GLU A 146 12.35 -8.72 3.04
C GLU A 146 10.91 -8.19 3.04
N THR A 147 10.49 -7.63 4.18
CA THR A 147 9.24 -6.90 4.30
C THR A 147 9.46 -5.41 4.01
N PRO A 148 8.41 -4.66 3.63
CA PRO A 148 8.54 -3.22 3.43
C PRO A 148 9.05 -2.49 4.67
N GLU A 149 8.55 -2.83 5.85
CA GLU A 149 8.98 -2.23 7.11
C GLU A 149 10.44 -2.53 7.44
N HIS A 150 10.92 -3.76 7.19
CA HIS A 150 12.32 -4.10 7.37
C HIS A 150 13.19 -3.25 6.45
N VAL A 151 12.94 -3.32 5.14
CA VAL A 151 13.72 -2.60 4.14
C VAL A 151 13.71 -1.10 4.43
N MET A 152 12.54 -0.50 4.58
CA MET A 152 12.41 0.95 4.72
C MET A 152 12.96 1.46 6.06
N LEU A 153 12.73 0.78 7.20
CA LEU A 153 12.98 1.36 8.52
C LEU A 153 14.06 0.65 9.36
N ALA A 154 14.30 -0.65 9.15
CA ALA A 154 15.18 -1.44 10.02
C ALA A 154 16.52 -1.84 9.39
N CYS A 155 16.53 -2.15 8.09
CA CYS A 155 17.70 -2.69 7.42
C CYS A 155 18.87 -1.68 7.41
N PRO A 156 20.02 -1.99 8.02
CA PRO A 156 21.17 -1.09 8.01
C PRO A 156 22.12 -1.32 6.82
N ALA A 157 21.91 -2.39 6.04
CA ALA A 157 22.87 -2.85 5.05
C ALA A 157 22.92 -2.00 3.77
N ASP A 158 21.84 -1.30 3.42
CA ASP A 158 21.81 -0.44 2.23
C ASP A 158 22.05 1.03 2.61
N LEU A 159 23.23 1.56 2.25
CA LEU A 159 23.66 2.92 2.63
C LEU A 159 22.83 4.04 1.97
N GLU A 160 22.37 3.85 0.73
CA GLU A 160 21.52 4.83 0.04
C GLU A 160 20.15 4.92 0.74
N LEU A 161 19.57 3.78 1.11
CA LEU A 161 18.31 3.73 1.82
C LEU A 161 18.45 4.24 3.26
N LEU A 162 19.60 4.00 3.91
CA LEU A 162 19.92 4.57 5.21
C LEU A 162 19.93 6.11 5.15
N ALA A 163 20.56 6.70 4.13
CA ALA A 163 20.57 8.15 3.94
C ALA A 163 19.15 8.72 3.72
N ILE A 164 18.31 8.05 2.92
CA ILE A 164 16.89 8.43 2.73
C ILE A 164 16.14 8.37 4.07
N ARG A 165 16.38 7.34 4.87
CA ARG A 165 15.77 7.15 6.19
C ARG A 165 16.18 8.24 7.17
N GLU A 166 17.47 8.59 7.23
CA GLU A 166 17.98 9.68 8.07
C GLU A 166 17.37 11.03 7.69
N GLN A 167 17.27 11.32 6.40
CA GLN A 167 16.60 12.53 5.90
C GLN A 167 15.12 12.57 6.30
N PHE A 168 14.42 11.43 6.16
CA PHE A 168 13.03 11.31 6.61
C PHE A 168 12.92 11.59 8.11
N MET A 169 13.75 10.96 8.94
CA MET A 169 13.71 11.11 10.39
C MET A 169 14.08 12.51 10.86
N ALA A 170 15.05 13.15 10.20
CA ALA A 170 15.41 14.54 10.45
C ALA A 170 14.24 15.50 10.18
N SER A 171 13.40 15.18 9.18
CA SER A 171 12.22 15.96 8.81
C SER A 171 11.04 15.83 9.80
N LEU A 172 11.06 14.82 10.68
CA LEU A 172 10.01 14.62 11.67
C LEU A 172 10.18 15.59 12.87
N PRO A 173 9.07 16.04 13.49
CA PRO A 173 9.11 16.78 14.75
C PRO A 173 9.87 16.01 15.82
N SER A 174 10.66 16.68 16.68
CA SER A 174 11.53 16.01 17.67
C SER A 174 10.81 14.97 18.55
N ARG A 175 9.55 15.22 18.92
CA ARG A 175 8.69 14.31 19.71
C ARG A 175 8.27 13.02 18.99
N GLN A 176 8.47 12.96 17.68
CA GLN A 176 8.07 11.88 16.78
C GLN A 176 9.28 11.28 16.04
N ARG A 177 10.51 11.64 16.46
CA ARG A 177 11.72 11.02 15.93
C ARG A 177 11.93 9.66 16.57
N TYR A 178 12.21 8.68 15.72
CA TYR A 178 12.61 7.34 16.14
C TYR A 178 14.12 7.21 16.03
N ASN A 179 14.71 6.34 16.85
CA ASN A 179 16.10 5.95 16.66
C ASN A 179 16.23 5.18 15.34
N VAL A 180 17.32 5.45 14.62
CA VAL A 180 17.62 4.83 13.34
C VAL A 180 18.88 3.96 13.47
N PRO A 181 18.88 2.72 12.95
CA PRO A 181 17.72 1.98 12.43
C PRO A 181 16.68 1.67 13.52
N VAL A 182 15.41 1.60 13.11
CA VAL A 182 14.34 1.12 13.98
C VAL A 182 14.53 -0.37 14.21
N GLN A 183 14.23 -0.88 15.41
CA GLN A 183 14.28 -2.32 15.66
C GLN A 183 13.26 -3.05 14.77
N ASP A 184 13.63 -4.21 14.22
CA ASP A 184 12.82 -4.90 13.22
C ASP A 184 11.41 -5.26 13.73
N ASN A 185 11.31 -5.64 15.01
CA ASN A 185 10.05 -5.93 15.69
C ASN A 185 9.14 -4.70 15.89
N GLU A 186 9.69 -3.48 15.84
CA GLU A 186 8.94 -2.22 15.97
C GLU A 186 8.63 -1.58 14.62
N ALA A 187 9.40 -1.92 13.58
CA ALA A 187 9.34 -1.28 12.26
C ALA A 187 7.94 -1.25 11.66
N PHE A 188 7.18 -2.35 11.79
CA PHE A 188 5.80 -2.43 11.30
C PHE A 188 4.90 -1.38 11.98
N GLN A 189 4.96 -1.28 13.31
CA GLN A 189 4.11 -0.37 14.06
C GLN A 189 4.52 1.10 13.84
N VAL A 190 5.82 1.37 13.74
CA VAL A 190 6.35 2.70 13.40
C VAL A 190 5.86 3.14 12.03
N LEU A 191 6.00 2.29 11.00
CA LEU A 191 5.53 2.58 9.65
C LEU A 191 4.03 2.87 9.65
N LYS A 192 3.24 2.04 10.34
CA LYS A 192 1.79 2.20 10.45
C LYS A 192 1.41 3.53 11.13
N ASN A 193 2.08 3.89 12.23
CA ASN A 193 1.86 5.16 12.93
C ASN A 193 2.19 6.37 12.05
N CYS A 194 3.29 6.33 11.31
CA CYS A 194 3.67 7.39 10.37
C CYS A 194 2.62 7.57 9.26
N ILE A 195 2.11 6.48 8.67
CA ILE A 195 1.09 6.54 7.63
C ILE A 195 -0.24 7.07 8.16
N TYR A 196 -0.61 6.68 9.38
CA TYR A 196 -1.91 7.04 9.97
C TYR A 196 -1.91 8.40 10.64
N SER A 197 -0.74 8.97 10.90
CA SER A 197 -0.67 10.33 11.43
C SER A 197 -1.14 11.35 10.39
N TRP A 198 -2.04 12.24 10.82
CA TRP A 198 -2.51 13.35 9.99
C TRP A 198 -1.39 14.28 9.53
N ASP A 199 -0.41 14.51 10.40
CA ASP A 199 0.70 15.45 10.16
C ASP A 199 1.82 14.82 9.36
N LEU A 200 2.10 13.53 9.60
CA LEU A 200 3.25 12.85 9.02
C LEU A 200 2.98 12.22 7.66
N VAL A 201 1.71 12.02 7.28
CA VAL A 201 1.34 11.25 6.08
C VAL A 201 1.99 11.77 4.80
N VAL A 202 2.17 13.09 4.66
CA VAL A 202 2.77 13.70 3.46
C VAL A 202 4.26 13.41 3.38
N ALA A 203 4.98 13.58 4.49
CA ALA A 203 6.41 13.26 4.58
C ALA A 203 6.63 11.74 4.42
N THR A 204 5.77 10.94 5.06
CA THR A 204 5.79 9.48 4.99
C THR A 204 5.58 8.99 3.56
N ALA A 205 4.63 9.57 2.82
CA ALA A 205 4.38 9.18 1.44
C ALA A 205 5.54 9.50 0.50
N ARG A 206 6.23 10.64 0.73
CA ARG A 206 7.46 10.98 0.00
C ARG A 206 8.56 9.96 0.29
N PHE A 207 8.78 9.66 1.57
CA PHE A 207 9.76 8.66 2.01
C PHE A 207 9.48 7.28 1.42
N VAL A 208 8.24 6.79 1.52
CA VAL A 208 7.80 5.52 0.93
C VAL A 208 8.06 5.48 -0.57
N HIS A 209 7.74 6.56 -1.29
CA HIS A 209 8.00 6.64 -2.72
C HIS A 209 9.50 6.54 -3.04
N GLN A 210 10.34 7.33 -2.37
CA GLN A 210 11.79 7.32 -2.58
C GLN A 210 12.38 5.94 -2.28
N ALA A 211 12.01 5.34 -1.15
CA ALA A 211 12.46 4.00 -0.76
C ALA A 211 12.02 2.93 -1.76
N MET A 212 10.76 2.97 -2.22
CA MET A 212 10.26 2.00 -3.20
C MET A 212 10.95 2.14 -4.56
N VAL A 213 11.17 3.36 -5.04
CA VAL A 213 11.87 3.60 -6.32
C VAL A 213 13.31 3.09 -6.25
N LEU A 214 14.03 3.40 -5.16
CA LEU A 214 15.39 2.92 -4.94
C LEU A 214 15.44 1.39 -4.91
N TRP A 215 14.57 0.77 -4.12
CA TRP A 215 14.56 -0.67 -3.96
C TRP A 215 14.18 -1.38 -5.27
N GLN A 216 13.17 -0.89 -5.98
CA GLN A 216 12.77 -1.43 -7.28
C GLN A 216 13.91 -1.36 -8.29
N ARG A 217 14.65 -0.25 -8.33
CA ARG A 217 15.83 -0.09 -9.18
C ARG A 217 16.88 -1.17 -8.86
N LYS A 218 17.23 -1.35 -7.59
CA LYS A 218 18.18 -2.39 -7.16
C LYS A 218 17.71 -3.81 -7.48
N VAL A 219 16.40 -4.07 -7.40
CA VAL A 219 15.82 -5.37 -7.80
C VAL A 219 15.99 -5.60 -9.31
N LEU A 220 15.77 -4.58 -10.15
CA LEU A 220 15.92 -4.68 -11.60
C LEU A 220 17.38 -4.79 -12.04
N GLU A 221 18.28 -4.08 -11.37
CA GLU A 221 19.74 -4.14 -11.58
C GLU A 221 20.36 -5.44 -11.03
N GLY A 222 19.55 -6.27 -10.36
CA GLY A 222 19.92 -7.61 -9.93
C GLY A 222 20.73 -7.65 -8.64
N PHE A 223 20.48 -6.74 -7.69
CA PHE A 223 21.11 -6.67 -6.36
C PHE A 223 22.58 -7.13 -6.40
N ARG A 224 23.37 -6.57 -7.32
CA ARG A 224 24.80 -6.84 -7.38
C ARG A 224 25.40 -6.12 -6.19
N CYS A 225 25.64 -6.86 -5.11
CA CYS A 225 26.47 -6.36 -4.03
C CYS A 225 27.85 -6.13 -4.63
N PHE A 226 28.34 -4.90 -4.51
CA PHE A 226 29.75 -4.60 -4.67
C PHE A 226 30.47 -5.32 -3.52
N ASP A 227 31.07 -6.48 -3.81
CA ASP A 227 32.18 -6.96 -3.01
C ASP A 227 33.36 -6.03 -3.30
N SER A 228 33.48 -4.95 -2.53
CA SER A 228 34.76 -4.27 -2.37
C SER A 228 35.55 -5.04 -1.32
N ALA A 229 36.14 -6.16 -1.74
CA ALA A 229 37.24 -6.83 -1.05
C ALA A 229 38.19 -7.41 -2.11
N GLU A 230 39.31 -6.71 -2.27
CA GLU A 230 40.61 -7.19 -2.74
C GLU A 230 40.69 -7.99 -4.05
N GLU A 231 41.19 -7.34 -5.10
CA GLU A 231 42.23 -7.93 -5.94
C GLU A 231 43.17 -6.80 -6.43
N ASP A 232 44.16 -6.50 -5.60
CA ASP A 232 45.47 -6.10 -6.13
C ASP A 232 45.98 -7.29 -6.97
N LEU A 233 46.31 -7.05 -8.24
CA LEU A 233 47.50 -7.54 -8.96
C LEU A 233 47.39 -7.29 -10.47
N ASN A 234 48.22 -6.33 -10.92
CA ASN A 234 48.96 -6.31 -12.19
C ASN A 234 48.28 -6.10 -13.57
N SER A 235 48.85 -5.08 -14.23
CA SER A 235 49.46 -5.11 -15.58
C SER A 235 48.61 -4.73 -16.79
N ASP A 236 48.96 -3.53 -17.29
CA ASP A 236 49.21 -3.15 -18.68
C ASP A 236 48.15 -3.36 -19.77
N GLY A 237 47.92 -2.28 -20.54
CA GLY A 237 47.58 -2.41 -21.96
C GLY A 237 46.42 -1.54 -22.44
N ASP A 238 46.79 -0.38 -22.98
CA ASP A 238 46.27 0.21 -24.23
C ASP A 238 44.78 0.61 -24.37
N SER A 239 44.63 1.94 -24.33
CA SER A 239 43.93 2.84 -25.25
C SER A 239 42.98 2.31 -26.35
N GLU A 240 41.92 3.11 -26.52
CA GLU A 240 41.03 3.28 -27.68
C GLU A 240 39.91 2.24 -27.88
N PHE A 241 38.67 2.62 -27.57
CA PHE A 241 37.68 2.81 -28.63
C PHE A 241 36.48 3.66 -28.19
N ASN A 242 36.08 4.56 -29.08
CA ASN A 242 35.00 5.52 -28.96
C ASN A 242 33.79 4.97 -29.73
N VAL A 243 32.59 4.84 -29.11
CA VAL A 243 31.34 4.67 -29.87
C VAL A 243 30.19 5.40 -29.19
N SER A 244 29.71 6.41 -29.89
CA SER A 244 28.48 7.16 -29.70
C SER A 244 27.22 6.29 -29.91
N ALA A 245 26.19 6.51 -29.10
CA ALA A 245 24.76 6.39 -29.39
C ALA A 245 24.01 6.41 -28.05
N SER A 246 22.85 7.00 -27.85
CA SER A 246 21.93 7.79 -28.67
C SER A 246 20.84 8.21 -27.67
N GLY A 247 20.56 9.51 -27.59
CA GLY A 247 19.49 10.03 -26.75
C GLY A 247 18.12 9.53 -27.23
N SER A 248 17.36 8.91 -26.32
CA SER A 248 15.93 8.69 -26.51
C SER A 248 15.17 9.60 -25.56
N ASP A 249 14.72 10.68 -26.17
CA ASP A 249 13.68 11.62 -25.79
C ASP A 249 12.40 10.89 -25.36
N PHE A 250 11.91 11.15 -24.14
CA PHE A 250 10.59 10.72 -23.69
C PHE A 250 9.81 11.95 -23.27
N GLY A 251 8.75 12.20 -24.05
CA GLY A 251 7.98 13.42 -24.07
C GLY A 251 7.24 13.72 -22.79
N ASP A 252 7.25 15.01 -22.48
CA ASP A 252 6.33 15.68 -21.59
C ASP A 252 4.94 15.75 -22.24
N GLU A 253 3.98 14.96 -21.75
CA GLU A 253 2.56 15.21 -22.00
C GLU A 253 1.95 15.95 -20.81
N GLU A 254 1.69 17.24 -21.04
CA GLU A 254 0.81 18.09 -20.25
C GLU A 254 -0.59 17.47 -20.18
N PHE A 255 -1.09 17.21 -18.97
CA PHE A 255 -2.53 16.99 -18.76
C PHE A 255 -3.11 18.11 -17.92
N GLY A 256 -4.04 18.80 -18.56
CA GLY A 256 -4.71 20.00 -18.08
C GLY A 256 -5.50 19.80 -16.78
N ASN A 257 -5.62 20.93 -16.08
CA ASN A 257 -6.51 21.14 -14.97
C ASN A 257 -7.95 20.88 -15.42
N ASP A 258 -8.62 19.93 -14.77
CA ASP A 258 -10.08 19.86 -14.79
C ASP A 258 -10.60 19.99 -13.35
N GLU A 259 -11.04 21.20 -13.04
CA GLU A 259 -11.88 21.54 -11.90
C GLU A 259 -13.29 21.01 -12.14
N SER A 260 -13.66 19.87 -11.57
CA SER A 260 -15.06 19.56 -11.20
C SER A 260 -15.20 18.18 -10.59
N ILE A 261 -14.91 18.04 -9.28
CA ILE A 261 -15.58 17.03 -8.45
C ILE A 261 -15.84 17.65 -7.08
N THR A 262 -16.83 18.55 -7.04
CA THR A 262 -17.42 19.08 -5.80
C THR A 262 -18.94 19.03 -5.90
N ALA A 263 -19.49 17.82 -5.99
CA ALA A 263 -20.89 17.56 -5.69
C ALA A 263 -21.07 16.06 -5.48
N ILE A 264 -21.95 15.69 -4.55
CA ILE A 264 -22.19 14.34 -4.00
C ILE A 264 -21.30 14.05 -2.78
N LEU A 265 -21.61 14.69 -1.67
CA LEU A 265 -21.78 14.07 -0.36
C LEU A 265 -22.55 15.08 0.51
N HIS A 266 -23.85 14.85 0.67
CA HIS A 266 -24.64 15.37 1.78
C HIS A 266 -24.32 14.57 3.04
#